data_AF-A0A932M2S3-F1
#
_entry.id   AF-A0A932M2S3-F1
#
_cell.length_a   1.000
_cell.length_b   1.000
_cell.length_c   1.000
_cell.angle_alpha   90.00
_cell.angle_beta   90.00
_cell.angle_gamma   90.00
#
_symmetry.space_group_name_H-M   'P 1'
#
loop_
_entity.id
_entity.type
_entity.pdbx_description
1 polymer ?
#
loop_
_entity_poly.entity_id
_entity_poly.type
_entity_poly.pdbx_seq_one_letter_code
_entity_poly.pdbx_strand_id
1 'polypeptide(L)' 'VPGHGELCDRSYLPQQSAIIQAWIDMVTTAMNQGMSLEAAQDKLPFIDPYTREGKNTPMGQQRQRLNVARLYQVLRK' A
#
# COMPACT_ATOMS: atom_id res chain seq x y z
N VAL A 1 1.85 17.30 13.60
CA VAL A 1 1.66 16.26 14.63
C VAL A 1 0.81 15.14 14.02
N PRO A 2 1.37 13.94 13.80
CA PRO A 2 0.60 12.81 13.26
C PRO A 2 -0.34 12.23 14.32
N GLY A 3 -1.38 11.48 13.90
CA GLY A 3 -2.28 10.80 14.82
C GLY A 3 -1.62 9.65 15.59
N HIS A 4 -0.60 9.03 14.99
CA HIS A 4 0.26 8.01 15.60
C HIS A 4 1.70 8.17 15.09
N GLY A 5 2.68 7.72 15.88
CA GLY A 5 4.11 7.78 15.52
C GLY A 5 4.84 8.95 16.18
N GLU A 6 6.11 9.12 15.84
CA GLU A 6 6.95 10.19 16.36
C GLU A 6 6.56 11.56 15.80
N LEU A 7 6.89 12.62 16.53
CA LEU A 7 6.74 13.98 16.03
C LEU A 7 7.60 14.18 14.78
N CYS A 8 6.96 14.60 13.70
CA CYS A 8 7.61 14.90 12.43
C CYS A 8 7.25 16.32 11.96
N ASP A 9 8.09 16.83 11.06
CA ASP A 9 7.85 18.09 10.37
C ASP A 9 7.23 17.87 8.98
N ARG A 10 7.05 18.97 8.23
CA ARG A 10 6.39 18.93 6.91
C ARG A 10 7.20 18.23 5.82
N SER A 11 8.51 18.03 6.01
CA SER A 11 9.37 17.29 5.06
C SER A 11 8.97 15.82 4.92
N TYR A 12 8.14 15.32 5.83
CA TYR A 12 7.60 13.97 5.79
C TYR A 12 6.43 13.81 4.81
N LEU A 13 5.73 14.91 4.44
CA LEU A 13 4.59 14.84 3.53
C LEU A 13 4.96 14.32 2.13
N PRO A 14 6.05 14.78 1.48
CA PRO A 14 6.52 14.19 0.23
C PRO A 14 6.83 12.69 0.34
N GLN A 15 7.38 12.24 1.47
CA GLN A 15 7.70 10.82 1.68
C GLN A 15 6.44 9.97 1.73
N GLN A 16 5.42 10.42 2.48
CA GLN A 16 4.12 9.74 2.54
C GLN A 16 3.40 9.72 1.19
N SER A 17 3.45 10.84 0.45
CA SER A 17 2.90 10.91 -0.91
C SER A 17 3.58 9.93 -1.85
N ALA A 18 4.91 9.79 -1.76
CA ALA A 18 5.67 8.86 -2.61
C ALA A 18 5.29 7.40 -2.34
N ILE A 19 5.02 7.03 -1.09
CA ILE A 19 4.55 5.69 -0.73
C ILE A 19 3.16 5.42 -1.31
N ILE A 20 2.23 6.37 -1.18
CA ILE A 20 0.88 6.24 -1.77
C ILE A 20 0.99 6.09 -3.30
N GLN A 21 1.84 6.89 -3.95
CA GLN A 21 2.07 6.78 -5.39
C GLN A 21 2.65 5.41 -5.77
N ALA A 22 3.63 4.91 -5.02
CA ALA A 22 4.20 3.58 -5.26
C ALA A 22 3.15 2.45 -5.16
N TRP A 23 2.19 2.56 -4.24
CA TRP A 23 1.05 1.63 -4.16
C TRP A 23 0.17 1.71 -5.40
N ILE A 24 -0.16 2.92 -5.85
CA ILE A 24 -0.98 3.15 -7.04
C ILE A 24 -0.27 2.57 -8.28
N ASP A 25 1.00 2.87 -8.46
CA ASP A 25 1.79 2.43 -9.62
C ASP A 25 1.93 0.90 -9.67
N MET A 26 2.21 0.28 -8.51
CA MET A 26 2.32 -1.18 -8.38
C MET A 26 1.01 -1.87 -8.75
N VAL A 27 -0.12 -1.41 -8.21
CA VAL A 27 -1.43 -2.00 -8.50
C VAL A 27 -1.87 -1.75 -9.94
N THR A 28 -1.65 -0.53 -10.46
CA THR A 28 -1.93 -0.19 -11.86
C THR A 28 -1.15 -1.07 -12.81
N THR A 29 0.13 -1.30 -12.54
CA THR A 29 0.99 -2.18 -13.34
C THR A 29 0.46 -3.62 -13.35
N ALA A 30 0.08 -4.15 -12.18
CA ALA A 30 -0.49 -5.49 -12.06
C ALA A 30 -1.81 -5.62 -12.85
N MET A 31 -2.69 -4.62 -12.77
CA MET A 31 -3.94 -4.58 -13.53
C MET A 31 -3.68 -4.54 -15.04
N ASN A 32 -2.74 -3.72 -15.51
CA ASN A 32 -2.37 -3.61 -16.92
C ASN A 32 -1.76 -4.91 -17.46
N GLN A 33 -1.15 -5.72 -16.61
CA GLN A 33 -0.67 -7.07 -16.93
C GLN A 33 -1.76 -8.15 -16.87
N GLY A 34 -3.02 -7.77 -16.60
CA GLY A 34 -4.14 -8.70 -16.51
C GLY A 34 -4.17 -9.52 -15.21
N MET A 35 -3.43 -9.12 -14.18
CA MET A 35 -3.44 -9.81 -12.89
C MET A 35 -4.81 -9.67 -12.21
N SER A 36 -5.39 -10.80 -11.75
CA SER A 36 -6.63 -10.77 -10.97
C SER A 36 -6.40 -10.15 -9.58
N LEU A 37 -7.48 -9.73 -8.93
CA LEU A 37 -7.43 -9.18 -7.57
C LEU A 37 -6.79 -10.17 -6.58
N GLU A 38 -7.21 -11.44 -6.65
CA GLU A 38 -6.74 -12.50 -5.76
C GLU A 38 -5.24 -12.73 -5.95
N ALA A 39 -4.80 -12.83 -7.21
CA ALA A 39 -3.38 -12.97 -7.52
C ALA A 39 -2.56 -11.76 -7.05
N ALA A 40 -3.09 -10.53 -7.18
CA ALA A 40 -2.41 -9.33 -6.72
C ALA A 40 -2.31 -9.27 -5.18
N GLN A 41 -3.36 -9.69 -4.46
CA GLN A 41 -3.34 -9.77 -3.00
C GLN A 41 -2.30 -10.76 -2.48
N ASP A 42 -2.01 -11.82 -3.24
CA ASP A 42 -1.09 -12.89 -2.84
C ASP A 42 0.36 -12.63 -3.30
N LYS A 43 0.55 -12.00 -4.47
CA LYS A 43 1.85 -11.94 -5.14
C LYS A 43 2.53 -10.57 -5.09
N LEU A 44 1.78 -9.49 -4.88
CA LEU A 44 2.40 -8.17 -4.83
C LEU A 44 3.29 -8.04 -3.59
N PRO A 45 4.47 -7.43 -3.73
CA PRO A 45 5.36 -7.23 -2.60
C PRO A 45 4.78 -6.21 -1.63
N PHE A 46 5.18 -6.35 -0.36
CA PHE A 46 4.91 -5.35 0.66
C PHE A 46 5.91 -4.19 0.49
N ILE A 47 5.40 -2.98 0.22
CA ILE A 47 6.23 -1.82 -0.12
C ILE A 47 6.22 -0.69 0.91
N ASP A 48 5.36 -0.79 1.94
CA ASP A 48 5.20 0.27 2.95
C ASP A 48 6.22 0.11 4.09
N PRO A 49 7.17 1.06 4.27
CA PRO A 49 8.14 0.98 5.37
C PRO A 49 7.52 1.32 6.74
N TYR A 50 6.35 1.96 6.80
CA TYR A 50 5.78 2.54 8.03
C TYR A 50 4.66 1.70 8.63
N THR A 51 4.87 0.40 8.76
CA THR A 51 3.86 -0.49 9.32
C THR A 51 4.07 -0.74 10.80
N ARG A 52 3.09 -0.31 11.60
CA ARG A 52 3.07 -0.52 13.06
C ARG A 52 3.19 -2.00 13.40
N GLU A 53 2.48 -2.84 12.66
CA GLU A 53 2.45 -4.28 12.91
C GLU A 53 3.65 -5.01 12.30
N GLY A 54 4.37 -4.41 11.36
CA GLY A 54 5.43 -5.05 10.59
C GLY A 54 4.91 -5.98 9.49
N LYS A 55 5.64 -6.02 8.37
CA LYS A 55 5.26 -6.73 7.12
C LYS A 55 4.97 -8.23 7.25
N ASN A 56 5.57 -8.90 8.23
CA ASN A 56 5.48 -10.35 8.41
C ASN A 56 4.43 -10.79 9.43
N THR A 57 3.63 -9.85 9.96
CA THR A 57 2.54 -10.22 10.88
C THR A 57 1.25 -10.52 10.13
N PRO A 58 0.36 -11.37 10.67
CA PRO A 58 -0.95 -11.62 10.08
C PRO A 58 -1.74 -10.34 9.83
N MET A 59 -1.66 -9.38 10.77
CA MET A 59 -2.35 -8.10 10.65
C MET A 59 -1.74 -7.21 9.56
N GLY A 60 -0.40 -7.18 9.44
CA GLY A 60 0.29 -6.47 8.35
C GLY A 60 -0.07 -7.02 6.97
N GLN A 61 -0.06 -8.34 6.80
CA GLN A 61 -0.48 -9.01 5.57
C GLN A 61 -1.95 -8.73 5.25
N GLN A 62 -2.83 -8.79 6.25
CA GLN A 62 -4.24 -8.46 6.06
C GLN A 62 -4.45 -7.01 5.61
N ARG A 63 -3.74 -6.04 6.20
CA ARG A 63 -3.79 -4.63 5.78
C ARG A 63 -3.34 -4.48 4.32
N GLN A 64 -2.25 -5.13 3.92
CA GLN A 64 -1.80 -5.12 2.52
C GLN A 64 -2.92 -5.63 1.59
N ARG A 65 -3.55 -6.76 1.90
CA ARG A 65 -4.63 -7.32 1.07
C ARG A 65 -5.80 -6.35 0.92
N LEU A 66 -6.17 -5.67 2.00
CA LEU A 66 -7.25 -4.68 2.01
C LEU A 66 -6.90 -3.45 1.15
N ASN A 67 -5.67 -2.96 1.25
CA ASN A 67 -5.19 -1.84 0.44
C ASN A 67 -5.20 -2.18 -1.06
N VAL A 68 -4.66 -3.35 -1.44
CA VAL A 68 -4.68 -3.83 -2.83
C VAL A 68 -6.12 -3.94 -3.35
N ALA A 69 -7.03 -4.53 -2.57
CA ALA A 69 -8.44 -4.63 -2.95
C ALA A 69 -9.10 -3.27 -3.17
N ARG A 70 -8.83 -2.31 -2.27
CA ARG A 70 -9.38 -0.96 -2.41
C ARG A 70 -8.83 -0.25 -3.65
N LEU A 71 -7.55 -0.39 -3.94
CA LEU A 71 -6.93 0.21 -5.13
C LEU A 71 -7.49 -0.39 -6.43
N TYR A 72 -7.64 -1.72 -6.51
CA TYR A 72 -8.32 -2.38 -7.64
C TYR A 72 -9.74 -1.82 -7.86
N GLN A 73 -10.48 -1.56 -6.78
CA GLN A 73 -11.83 -1.00 -6.89
C GLN A 73 -11.83 0.44 -7.41
N VAL A 74 -10.89 1.27 -6.96
CA VAL A 74 -10.86 2.69 -7.31
C VAL A 74 -10.29 2.93 -8.71
N LEU A 75 -9.30 2.13 -9.13
CA LEU A 75 -8.58 2.29 -10.40
C LEU A 75 -9.27 1.63 -11.60
N ARG A 76 -10.31 0.81 -11.40
CA ARG A 76 -11.10 0.20 -12.49
C ARG A 76 -12.20 1.11 -13.07
N LYS A 77 -12.31 2.34 -12.56
CA LYS A 77 -13.23 3.36 -13.07
C LYS A 77 -12.66 4.04 -14.30
#